data_AF-A0A942TQ61-F1
#
_entry.id   AF-A0A942TQ61-F1
#
_cell.length_a   1.000
_cell.length_b   1.000
_cell.length_c   1.000
_cell.angle_alpha   90.00
_cell.angle_beta   90.00
_cell.angle_gamma   90.00
#
_symmetry.space_group_name_H-M   'P 1'
#
loop_
_entity.id
_entity.type
_entity.pdbx_description
1 polymer ?
#
loop_
_entity_poly.entity_id
_entity_poly.type
_entity_poly.pdbx_seq_one_letter_code
_entity_poly.pdbx_strand_id
1 'polypeptide(L)' 'MSDKKKSVEERLLEIAKLDRKFKSKPRKLKSDGFGNVLLDPNNPDDVEWYENDEAYDIIDLPKQ' A
#
# COMPACT_ATOMS: atom_id res chain seq x y z
N MET A 1 18.42 -15.18 1.51
CA MET A 1 18.51 -14.28 0.35
C MET A 1 18.97 -12.93 0.89
N SER A 2 20.13 -12.42 0.47
CA SER A 2 20.62 -11.13 0.99
C SER A 2 19.83 -9.99 0.37
N ASP A 3 18.97 -9.34 1.17
CA ASP A 3 18.30 -8.11 0.78
C ASP A 3 19.34 -6.99 0.62
N LYS A 4 19.82 -6.81 -0.61
CA LYS A 4 20.56 -5.60 -0.97
C LYS A 4 19.65 -4.41 -0.69
N LYS A 5 19.99 -3.60 0.31
CA LYS A 5 19.31 -2.33 0.60
C LYS A 5 19.47 -1.43 -0.63
N LYS A 6 18.46 -1.42 -1.50
CA LYS A 6 18.34 -0.46 -2.61
C LYS A 6 18.34 0.96 -2.04
N SER A 7 19.02 1.88 -2.71
CA SER A 7 18.94 3.29 -2.36
C SER A 7 17.52 3.82 -2.55
N VAL A 8 17.21 4.95 -1.92
CA VAL A 8 15.89 5.61 -2.09
C VAL A 8 15.64 5.91 -3.57
N GLU A 9 16.67 6.36 -4.28
CA GLU A 9 16.61 6.70 -5.71
C GLU A 9 16.30 5.48 -6.59
N GLU A 10 16.92 4.34 -6.30
CA GLU A 10 16.65 3.09 -7.03
C GLU A 10 15.21 2.61 -6.83
N ARG A 11 14.66 2.77 -5.62
CA ARG A 11 13.26 2.43 -5.31
C ARG A 11 12.28 3.37 -6.01
N LEU A 12 12.55 4.66 -6.03
CA LEU A 12 11.73 5.64 -6.74
C LEU A 12 11.70 5.36 -8.25
N LEU A 13 12.85 4.97 -8.83
CA LEU A 13 12.92 4.59 -10.24
C LEU A 13 12.09 3.33 -10.54
N GLU A 14 12.08 2.35 -9.63
CA GLU A 14 11.28 1.14 -9.75
C GLU A 14 9.78 1.43 -9.69
N ILE A 15 9.34 2.27 -8.75
CA ILE A 15 7.95 2.74 -8.66
C ILE A 15 7.53 3.45 -9.95
N ALA A 16 8.38 4.35 -10.48
CA ALA A 16 8.09 5.04 -11.73
C ALA A 16 7.97 4.08 -12.94
N LYS A 17 8.74 2.99 -12.97
CA LYS A 17 8.61 1.95 -14.00
C LYS A 17 7.30 1.17 -13.85
N LEU A 18 6.90 0.85 -12.62
CA LEU A 18 5.65 0.17 -12.33
C LEU A 18 4.45 1.04 -12.74
N ASP A 19 4.45 2.32 -12.39
CA ASP A 19 3.39 3.28 -12.77
C ASP A 19 3.21 3.34 -14.30
N ARG A 20 4.32 3.42 -15.05
CA ARG A 20 4.30 3.37 -16.53
C ARG A 20 3.78 2.05 -17.09
N LYS A 21 4.10 0.92 -16.44
CA LYS A 21 3.73 -0.42 -16.89
C LYS A 21 2.26 -0.70 -16.65
N PHE A 22 1.76 -0.40 -15.46
CA PHE A 22 0.41 -0.74 -15.06
C PHE A 22 -0.62 0.28 -15.56
N LYS A 23 -0.21 1.55 -15.79
CA LYS A 23 -1.08 2.66 -16.25
C LYS A 23 -2.37 2.85 -15.44
N SER A 24 -2.55 2.10 -14.36
CA SER A 24 -3.66 2.19 -13.44
C SER A 24 -3.34 3.34 -12.49
N LYS A 25 -4.16 4.39 -12.57
CA LYS A 25 -4.06 5.46 -11.58
C LYS A 25 -4.55 4.89 -10.24
N PRO A 26 -3.79 5.08 -9.15
CA PRO A 26 -4.29 4.77 -7.82
C PRO A 26 -5.64 5.44 -7.61
N ARG A 27 -6.60 4.70 -7.05
CA ARG A 27 -7.92 5.23 -6.72
C ARG A 27 -7.77 6.32 -5.66
N LYS A 28 -8.43 7.45 -5.85
CA LYS A 28 -8.51 8.49 -4.82
C LYS A 28 -9.54 8.08 -3.77
N LEU A 29 -9.08 7.92 -2.54
CA LEU A 29 -9.93 7.67 -1.39
C LEU A 29 -10.53 8.98 -0.88
N LYS A 30 -11.77 8.92 -0.41
CA LYS A 30 -12.34 10.01 0.36
C LYS A 30 -11.81 9.93 1.78
N SER A 31 -11.65 11.07 2.43
CA SER A 31 -11.39 11.15 3.85
C SER A 31 -12.50 11.94 4.53
N ASP A 32 -12.74 11.66 5.80
CA ASP A 32 -13.56 12.54 6.62
C ASP A 32 -12.75 13.75 7.14
N GLY A 33 -13.42 14.65 7.86
CA GLY A 33 -12.77 15.82 8.47
C GLY A 33 -11.84 15.49 9.65
N PHE A 34 -11.73 14.23 10.03
CA PHE A 34 -10.90 13.74 11.14
C PHE A 34 -9.69 12.95 10.65
N GLY A 35 -9.50 12.82 9.32
CA GLY A 35 -8.38 12.12 8.73
C GLY A 35 -8.61 10.62 8.56
N ASN A 36 -9.82 10.11 8.81
CA ASN A 36 -10.15 8.72 8.53
C ASN A 36 -10.36 8.53 7.03
N VAL A 37 -9.88 7.41 6.51
CA VAL A 37 -10.10 6.99 5.13
C VAL A 37 -11.46 6.30 5.03
N LEU A 38 -12.28 6.73 4.06
CA LEU A 38 -13.61 6.18 3.83
C LEU A 38 -13.56 5.13 2.72
N LEU A 39 -13.77 3.88 3.12
CA LEU A 39 -13.85 2.71 2.26
C LEU A 39 -15.23 2.59 1.59
N ASP A 40 -15.29 2.03 0.38
CA ASP A 40 -16.54 1.75 -0.33
C ASP A 40 -16.98 0.29 -0.09
N PRO A 41 -18.12 0.04 0.58
CA PRO A 41 -18.58 -1.33 0.85
C PRO A 41 -18.98 -2.11 -0.42
N ASN A 42 -19.12 -1.44 -1.58
CA ASN A 42 -19.37 -2.10 -2.86
C ASN A 42 -18.07 -2.41 -3.62
N ASN A 43 -16.91 -1.97 -3.13
CA ASN A 43 -15.62 -2.35 -3.70
C ASN A 43 -15.08 -3.57 -2.96
N PRO A 44 -14.94 -4.74 -3.62
CA PRO A 44 -14.44 -5.95 -2.95
C PRO A 44 -13.04 -5.78 -2.36
N ASP A 45 -12.18 -4.96 -2.96
CA ASP A 45 -10.83 -4.70 -2.44
C ASP A 45 -10.86 -3.90 -1.12
N ASP A 46 -11.84 -3.02 -0.96
CA ASP A 46 -12.00 -2.22 0.25
C ASP A 46 -12.56 -3.06 1.39
N VAL A 47 -13.47 -3.98 1.07
CA VAL A 47 -14.03 -4.94 2.02
C VAL A 47 -12.94 -5.90 2.50
N GLU A 48 -12.13 -6.46 1.59
CA GLU A 48 -11.02 -7.34 1.96
C GLU A 48 -10.03 -6.63 2.89
N TRP A 49 -9.67 -5.39 2.57
CA TRP A 49 -8.74 -4.63 3.40
C TRP A 49 -9.30 -4.35 4.79
N TYR A 50 -10.59 -4.02 4.91
CA TYR A 50 -11.25 -3.78 6.19
C TYR A 50 -11.39 -5.06 7.03
N GLU A 51 -11.75 -6.18 6.39
CA GLU A 51 -11.95 -7.46 7.09
C GLU A 51 -10.63 -8.08 7.56
N ASN A 52 -9.51 -7.69 6.96
CA ASN A 52 -8.17 -8.23 7.25
C ASN A 52 -7.21 -7.15 7.74
N ASP A 53 -7.69 -6.03 8.26
CA ASP A 53 -6.84 -4.91 8.68
C ASP A 53 -5.76 -5.35 9.71
N GLU A 54 -6.15 -6.18 10.68
CA GLU A 54 -5.27 -6.78 11.68
C GLU A 54 -4.16 -7.67 11.06
N ALA A 55 -4.38 -8.27 9.90
CA ALA A 55 -3.39 -9.12 9.23
C ALA A 55 -2.22 -8.29 8.65
N TYR A 56 -2.45 -7.02 8.37
CA TYR A 56 -1.45 -6.09 7.85
C TYR A 56 -0.68 -5.35 8.95
N ASP A 57 -1.11 -5.44 10.22
CA ASP A 57 -0.42 -4.86 11.37
C ASP A 57 0.85 -5.63 11.79
N ILE A 58 1.10 -6.79 11.17
CA ILE A 58 2.27 -7.62 11.45
C ILE A 58 3.52 -6.98 10.81
N ILE A 59 4.14 -6.06 11.54
CA ILE A 59 5.52 -5.66 11.29
C ILE A 59 6.41 -6.77 11.86
N ASP A 60 6.89 -7.65 10.98
CA ASP A 60 7.86 -8.70 11.32
C ASP A 60 9.21 -8.02 11.64
N LEU A 61 9.32 -7.45 12.84
CA LEU A 61 10.56 -6.89 13.34
C LEU A 61 11.54 -8.05 13.56
N PRO A 62 12.75 -8.02 12.95
CA PRO A 62 13.74 -9.06 13.21
C PRO A 62 14.01 -9.10 14.72
N LYS A 63 13.79 -10.28 15.32
CA LYS A 63 14.15 -10.55 16.71
C LYS A 63 15.62 -10.21 16.91
N GLN A 64 15.89 -9.30 17.86
CA GLN A 64 17.24 -8.92 18.30
C GLN A 64 17.96 -10.09 18.95
#